data_AF-A0A8J4SDB5-F1
#
_entry.id   AF-A0A8J4SDB5-F1
#
_cell.length_a   1.000
_cell.length_b   1.000
_cell.length_c   1.000
_cell.angle_alpha   90.00
_cell.angle_beta   90.00
_cell.angle_gamma   90.00
#
_symmetry.space_group_name_H-M   'P 1'
#
loop_
_entity.id
_entity.type
_entity.pdbx_description
1 polymer ?
#
loop_
_entity_poly.entity_id
_entity_poly.type
_entity_poly.pdbx_seq_one_letter_code
_entity_poly.pdbx_strand_id
1 'polypeptide(L)'
;MTDKLVERLKELSTVLENQHVMDNAEETMGHLQAEIEDAMTRSRAKAQQCTILLFQSSDPPSLLQFLATSADFVDEARKRDVAHTRANVLELLATFLERVKAQALTVVINVLRFCEKQVSNEEIEPGEYVDKLFYDIKFSKATQTAKGQMLEVIGYLVQKFPEDVKGLVPLLLSWIEGELQKQFASNSPEMLLVNGLLFALARLLEREPERYKHDEGMRKKVYS
;
A
#
# COMPACT_ATOMS: atom_id res chain seq x y z
N MET A 1 -9.67 -21.06 -10.29
CA MET A 1 -8.75 -20.94 -9.12
C MET A 1 -8.72 -19.51 -8.62
N THR A 2 -8.56 -18.53 -9.52
CA THR A 2 -8.89 -17.13 -9.21
C THR A 2 -10.32 -17.01 -8.68
N ASP A 3 -11.24 -17.81 -9.21
CA ASP A 3 -12.67 -17.82 -8.84
C ASP A 3 -12.89 -18.27 -7.39
N LYS A 4 -12.14 -19.26 -6.90
CA LYS A 4 -12.26 -19.75 -5.51
C LYS A 4 -11.75 -18.75 -4.50
N LEU A 5 -10.57 -18.17 -4.74
CA LEU A 5 -10.05 -17.10 -3.88
C LEU A 5 -11.00 -15.90 -3.85
N VAL A 6 -11.59 -15.58 -5.02
CA VAL A 6 -12.59 -14.53 -5.12
C VAL A 6 -13.85 -14.86 -4.30
N GLU A 7 -14.38 -16.06 -4.42
CA GLU A 7 -15.53 -16.53 -3.63
C GLU A 7 -15.26 -16.45 -2.13
N ARG A 8 -14.10 -16.91 -1.65
CA ARG A 8 -13.74 -16.84 -0.22
C ARG A 8 -13.60 -15.42 0.29
N LEU A 9 -13.07 -14.49 -0.52
CA LEU A 9 -13.03 -13.07 -0.15
C LEU A 9 -14.45 -12.47 -0.07
N LYS A 10 -15.38 -12.88 -0.95
CA LYS A 10 -16.79 -12.47 -0.86
C LYS A 10 -17.43 -12.98 0.42
N GLU A 11 -17.29 -14.27 0.71
CA GLU A 11 -17.81 -14.89 1.93
C GLU A 11 -17.28 -14.17 3.18
N LEU A 12 -15.97 -13.90 3.24
CA LEU A 12 -15.37 -13.16 4.34
C LEU A 12 -15.96 -11.75 4.48
N SER A 13 -16.19 -11.03 3.37
CA SER A 13 -16.82 -9.70 3.45
C SER A 13 -18.26 -9.75 3.99
N THR A 14 -19.01 -10.80 3.68
CA THR A 14 -20.39 -10.97 4.16
C THR A 14 -20.49 -11.32 5.65
N VAL A 15 -19.39 -11.72 6.30
CA VAL A 15 -19.30 -11.95 7.76
C VAL A 15 -19.69 -10.68 8.54
N LEU A 16 -19.35 -9.49 8.02
CA LEU A 16 -19.70 -8.23 8.68
C LEU A 16 -21.21 -7.95 8.59
N GLU A 17 -21.88 -8.44 7.55
CA GLU A 17 -23.29 -8.16 7.27
C GLU A 17 -24.23 -9.20 7.92
N ASN A 18 -23.82 -10.47 8.00
CA ASN A 18 -24.71 -11.59 8.34
C ASN A 18 -24.22 -12.42 9.52
N GLN A 19 -25.04 -12.51 10.58
CA GLN A 19 -24.70 -13.30 11.79
C GLN A 19 -24.50 -14.79 11.50
N HIS A 20 -25.33 -15.40 10.65
CA HIS A 20 -25.19 -16.82 10.29
C HIS A 20 -23.90 -17.15 9.53
N VAL A 21 -23.27 -16.15 8.89
CA VAL A 21 -22.01 -16.32 8.18
C VAL A 21 -20.82 -16.22 9.15
N MET A 22 -21.00 -15.55 10.30
CA MET A 22 -19.98 -15.46 11.36
C MET A 22 -19.62 -16.84 11.91
N ASP A 23 -20.61 -17.72 12.06
CA ASP A 23 -20.40 -19.09 12.56
C ASP A 23 -19.46 -19.90 11.65
N ASN A 24 -19.37 -19.53 10.37
CA ASN A 24 -18.50 -20.17 9.38
C ASN A 24 -17.20 -19.38 9.11
N ALA A 25 -16.96 -18.26 9.81
CA ALA A 25 -15.84 -17.37 9.51
C ALA A 25 -14.48 -18.09 9.67
N GLU A 26 -14.33 -18.97 10.65
CA GLU A 26 -13.12 -19.75 10.87
C GLU A 26 -12.86 -20.74 9.71
N GLU A 27 -13.92 -21.42 9.24
CA GLU A 27 -13.84 -22.32 8.07
C GLU A 27 -13.47 -21.53 6.81
N THR A 28 -14.14 -20.40 6.55
CA THR A 28 -13.82 -19.51 5.42
C THR A 28 -12.37 -19.04 5.47
N MET A 29 -11.83 -18.70 6.65
CA MET A 29 -10.44 -18.31 6.84
C MET A 29 -9.47 -19.47 6.54
N GLY A 30 -9.78 -20.69 6.97
CA GLY A 30 -8.99 -21.88 6.65
C GLY A 30 -8.93 -22.18 5.15
N HIS A 31 -10.07 -22.06 4.45
CA HIS A 31 -10.11 -22.20 2.99
C HIS A 31 -9.34 -21.09 2.29
N LEU A 32 -9.47 -19.84 2.75
CA LEU A 32 -8.76 -18.71 2.20
C LEU A 32 -7.24 -18.91 2.30
N GLN A 33 -6.75 -19.32 3.47
CA GLN A 33 -5.34 -19.64 3.68
C GLN A 33 -4.87 -20.71 2.68
N ALA A 34 -5.57 -21.84 2.57
CA ALA A 34 -5.19 -22.93 1.67
C ALA A 34 -5.11 -22.49 0.20
N GLU A 35 -6.07 -21.69 -0.28
CA GLU A 35 -6.07 -21.16 -1.65
C GLU A 35 -4.91 -20.17 -1.89
N ILE A 36 -4.54 -19.36 -0.88
CA ILE A 36 -3.37 -18.50 -0.94
C ILE A 36 -2.09 -19.32 -1.03
N GLU A 37 -1.93 -20.36 -0.20
CA GLU A 37 -0.74 -21.22 -0.22
C GLU A 37 -0.57 -21.93 -1.57
N ASP A 38 -1.66 -22.46 -2.12
CA ASP A 38 -1.68 -23.08 -3.45
C ASP A 38 -1.31 -22.06 -4.55
N ALA A 39 -1.91 -20.86 -4.53
CA ALA A 39 -1.59 -19.82 -5.50
C ALA A 39 -0.11 -19.40 -5.46
N MET A 40 0.47 -19.34 -4.27
CA MET A 40 1.86 -18.95 -4.04
C MET A 40 2.88 -19.99 -4.51
N THR A 41 2.53 -21.27 -4.48
CA THR A 41 3.43 -22.37 -4.88
C THR A 41 3.35 -22.71 -6.37
N ARG A 42 2.25 -22.37 -7.05
CA ARG A 42 2.04 -22.72 -8.46
C ARG A 42 2.88 -21.92 -9.46
N SER A 43 2.86 -20.59 -9.39
CA SER A 43 3.64 -19.76 -10.31
C SER A 43 3.77 -18.31 -9.84
N ARG A 44 4.78 -17.59 -10.34
CA ARG A 44 4.97 -16.16 -10.08
C ARG A 44 3.79 -15.29 -10.52
N ALA A 45 3.17 -15.61 -11.66
CA ALA A 45 2.00 -14.88 -12.15
C ALA A 45 0.77 -15.10 -11.24
N LYS A 46 0.60 -16.31 -10.70
CA LYS A 46 -0.47 -16.62 -9.73
C LYS A 46 -0.24 -15.96 -8.38
N ALA A 47 1.00 -15.98 -7.88
CA ALA A 47 1.39 -15.21 -6.71
C ALA A 47 1.05 -13.73 -6.87
N GLN A 48 1.39 -13.12 -8.01
CA GLN A 48 1.07 -11.71 -8.28
C GLN A 48 -0.44 -11.44 -8.35
N GLN A 49 -1.23 -12.30 -9.00
CA GLN A 49 -2.69 -12.17 -9.02
C GLN A 49 -3.28 -12.29 -7.61
N CYS A 50 -2.77 -13.22 -6.79
CA CYS A 50 -3.17 -13.38 -5.40
C CYS A 50 -2.93 -12.09 -4.62
N THR A 51 -1.74 -11.48 -4.74
CA THR A 51 -1.43 -10.19 -4.10
C THR A 51 -2.39 -9.08 -4.49
N ILE A 52 -2.71 -8.96 -5.78
CA ILE A 52 -3.64 -7.93 -6.24
C ILE A 52 -5.01 -8.15 -5.57
N LEU A 53 -5.48 -9.39 -5.50
CA LEU A 53 -6.76 -9.71 -4.87
C LEU A 53 -6.78 -9.42 -3.37
N LEU A 54 -5.73 -9.83 -2.65
CA LEU A 54 -5.67 -9.70 -1.19
C LEU A 54 -5.53 -8.25 -0.71
N PHE A 55 -4.96 -7.36 -1.53
CA PHE A 55 -4.62 -6.00 -1.08
C PHE A 55 -5.20 -4.86 -1.91
N GLN A 56 -5.63 -5.10 -3.15
CA GLN A 56 -6.02 -4.03 -4.10
C GLN A 56 -7.42 -4.22 -4.69
N SER A 57 -8.03 -5.40 -4.54
CA SER A 57 -9.34 -5.68 -5.09
C SER A 57 -10.45 -4.90 -4.37
N SER A 58 -11.35 -4.33 -5.17
CA SER A 58 -12.59 -3.67 -4.72
C SER A 58 -13.82 -4.57 -4.85
N ASP A 59 -13.83 -5.49 -5.81
CA ASP A 59 -14.83 -6.58 -5.91
C ASP A 59 -14.12 -7.87 -6.38
N PRO A 60 -13.96 -8.87 -5.50
CA PRO A 60 -14.44 -8.90 -4.12
C PRO A 60 -13.65 -7.93 -3.21
N PRO A 61 -14.21 -7.51 -2.05
CA PRO A 61 -13.47 -6.70 -1.10
C PRO A 61 -12.17 -7.41 -0.66
N SER A 62 -11.06 -6.68 -0.75
CA SER A 62 -9.75 -7.18 -0.29
C SER A 62 -9.70 -7.39 1.22
N LEU A 63 -8.67 -8.12 1.70
CA LEU A 63 -8.47 -8.31 3.13
C LEU A 63 -8.26 -6.98 3.87
N LEU A 64 -7.59 -6.02 3.23
CA LEU A 64 -7.43 -4.70 3.81
C LEU A 64 -8.74 -3.93 3.90
N GLN A 65 -9.61 -4.06 2.89
CA GLN A 65 -10.93 -3.45 2.94
C GLN A 65 -11.80 -4.09 4.03
N PHE A 66 -11.69 -5.40 4.24
CA PHE A 66 -12.30 -6.08 5.38
C PHE A 66 -11.77 -5.55 6.72
N LEU A 67 -10.45 -5.40 6.89
CA LEU A 67 -9.85 -4.84 8.10
C LEU A 67 -10.34 -3.41 8.38
N ALA A 68 -10.40 -2.56 7.34
CA ALA A 68 -10.89 -1.20 7.47
C ALA A 68 -12.38 -1.17 7.88
N THR A 69 -13.21 -1.98 7.22
CA THR A 69 -14.66 -2.01 7.49
C THR A 69 -14.97 -2.61 8.87
N SER A 70 -14.21 -3.62 9.30
CA SER A 70 -14.35 -4.26 10.61
C SER A 70 -13.75 -3.45 11.77
N ALA A 71 -12.95 -2.42 11.51
CA ALA A 71 -12.39 -1.56 12.53
C ALA A 71 -13.46 -0.70 13.22
N ASP A 72 -14.40 -0.17 12.44
CA ASP A 72 -15.50 0.68 12.90
C ASP A 72 -16.80 -0.13 13.16
N PHE A 73 -16.68 -1.44 13.45
CA PHE A 73 -17.83 -2.32 13.64
C PHE A 73 -18.61 -1.99 14.92
N VAL A 74 -19.90 -1.68 14.77
CA VAL A 74 -20.74 -1.08 15.83
C VAL A 74 -21.61 -2.07 16.61
N ASP A 75 -21.81 -3.29 16.10
CA ASP A 75 -22.67 -4.28 16.74
C ASP A 75 -21.95 -4.98 17.90
N GLU A 76 -22.23 -4.53 19.11
CA GLU A 76 -21.62 -5.02 20.35
C GLU A 76 -21.84 -6.52 20.59
N ALA A 77 -22.93 -7.11 20.06
CA ALA A 77 -23.19 -8.53 20.24
C ALA A 77 -22.19 -9.41 19.47
N ARG A 78 -21.75 -8.95 18.29
CA ARG A 78 -20.80 -9.66 17.41
C ARG A 78 -19.38 -9.09 17.44
N LYS A 79 -19.15 -8.03 18.22
CA LYS A 79 -17.87 -7.30 18.24
C LYS A 79 -16.67 -8.17 18.62
N ARG A 80 -16.86 -9.13 19.54
CA ARG A 80 -15.80 -10.05 19.93
C ARG A 80 -15.42 -10.99 18.79
N ASP A 81 -16.42 -11.56 18.10
CA ASP A 81 -16.20 -12.50 17.01
C ASP A 81 -15.58 -11.79 15.81
N VAL A 82 -16.07 -10.60 15.46
CA VAL A 82 -15.45 -9.75 14.44
C VAL A 82 -14.01 -9.39 14.79
N ALA A 83 -13.73 -9.05 16.06
CA ALA A 83 -12.36 -8.77 16.49
C ALA A 83 -11.45 -9.99 16.37
N HIS A 84 -11.96 -11.18 16.65
CA HIS A 84 -11.24 -12.44 16.48
C HIS A 84 -10.96 -12.73 14.99
N THR A 85 -11.96 -12.64 14.12
CA THR A 85 -11.77 -12.77 12.66
C THR A 85 -10.76 -11.74 12.13
N ARG A 86 -10.81 -10.50 12.62
CA ARG A 86 -9.85 -9.45 12.28
C ARG A 86 -8.42 -9.83 12.67
N ALA A 87 -8.22 -10.42 13.84
CA ALA A 87 -6.90 -10.92 14.26
C ALA A 87 -6.40 -12.03 13.33
N ASN A 88 -7.26 -12.97 12.94
CA ASN A 88 -6.90 -14.05 12.02
C ASN A 88 -6.54 -13.52 10.62
N VAL A 89 -7.23 -12.48 10.14
CA VAL A 89 -6.87 -11.80 8.88
C VAL A 89 -5.50 -11.12 8.98
N LEU A 90 -5.20 -10.47 10.10
CA LEU A 90 -3.88 -9.86 10.33
C LEU A 90 -2.76 -10.92 10.34
N GLU A 91 -2.98 -12.05 11.00
CA GLU A 91 -2.03 -13.18 11.03
C GLU A 91 -1.81 -13.79 9.63
N LEU A 92 -2.88 -13.94 8.85
CA LEU A 92 -2.79 -14.41 7.47
C LEU A 92 -1.98 -13.44 6.59
N LEU A 93 -2.20 -12.14 6.75
CA LEU A 93 -1.44 -11.11 6.03
C LEU A 93 0.03 -11.12 6.44
N ALA A 94 0.34 -11.30 7.73
CA ALA A 94 1.71 -11.43 8.22
C ALA A 94 2.41 -12.66 7.61
N THR A 95 1.75 -13.81 7.62
CA THR A 95 2.27 -15.06 7.03
C THR A 95 2.49 -14.91 5.52
N PHE A 96 1.57 -14.26 4.81
CA PHE A 96 1.72 -13.97 3.39
C PHE A 96 2.94 -13.08 3.13
N LEU A 97 3.08 -12.02 3.92
CA LEU A 97 4.17 -11.05 3.82
C LEU A 97 5.56 -11.68 3.93
N GLU A 98 5.75 -12.59 4.87
CA GLU A 98 7.03 -13.31 5.04
C GLU A 98 7.43 -14.10 3.79
N ARG A 99 6.42 -14.63 3.07
CA ARG A 99 6.63 -15.41 1.85
C ARG A 99 6.91 -14.55 0.63
N VAL A 100 6.36 -13.33 0.55
CA VAL A 100 6.50 -12.46 -0.63
C VAL A 100 7.40 -11.26 -0.38
N LYS A 101 8.66 -11.55 -0.02
CA LYS A 101 9.72 -10.55 0.24
C LYS A 101 9.87 -9.44 -0.81
N ALA A 102 9.50 -9.70 -2.08
CA ALA A 102 9.56 -8.74 -3.18
C ALA A 102 8.31 -7.84 -3.34
N GLN A 103 7.24 -8.08 -2.56
CA GLN A 103 6.00 -7.30 -2.56
C GLN A 103 5.79 -6.51 -1.26
N ALA A 104 6.77 -6.53 -0.36
CA ALA A 104 6.72 -5.83 0.92
C ALA A 104 6.37 -4.34 0.76
N LEU A 105 6.89 -3.66 -0.27
CA LEU A 105 6.54 -2.25 -0.55
C LEU A 105 5.08 -2.10 -0.96
N THR A 106 4.53 -2.99 -1.79
CA THR A 106 3.11 -2.99 -2.16
C THR A 106 2.23 -3.18 -0.93
N VAL A 107 2.63 -4.06 -0.02
CA VAL A 107 1.85 -4.30 1.20
C VAL A 107 2.00 -3.14 2.19
N VAL A 108 3.18 -2.56 2.36
CA VAL A 108 3.37 -1.32 3.13
C VAL A 108 2.52 -0.18 2.57
N ILE A 109 2.51 0.01 1.24
CA ILE A 109 1.61 0.96 0.56
C ILE A 109 0.16 0.71 0.96
N ASN A 110 -0.29 -0.54 0.87
CA ASN A 110 -1.69 -0.83 1.09
C ASN A 110 -2.05 -0.75 2.59
N VAL A 111 -1.17 -1.14 3.52
CA VAL A 111 -1.36 -0.94 4.96
C VAL A 111 -1.42 0.56 5.29
N LEU A 112 -0.52 1.38 4.73
CA LEU A 112 -0.55 2.82 4.92
C LEU A 112 -1.82 3.45 4.34
N ARG A 113 -2.27 2.96 3.18
CA ARG A 113 -3.49 3.41 2.47
C ARG A 113 -4.78 3.05 3.22
N PHE A 114 -4.89 1.85 3.79
CA PHE A 114 -6.16 1.33 4.31
C PHE A 114 -6.25 1.32 5.84
N CYS A 115 -5.14 1.34 6.57
CA CYS A 115 -5.13 1.40 8.03
C CYS A 115 -5.00 2.85 8.54
N GLU A 116 -5.80 3.78 8.01
CA GLU A 116 -5.75 5.22 8.34
C GLU A 116 -5.77 5.52 9.85
N LYS A 117 -6.41 4.65 10.65
CA LYS A 117 -6.63 4.86 12.11
C LYS A 117 -5.75 4.01 13.04
N GLN A 118 -4.89 3.12 12.55
CA GLN A 118 -4.28 2.07 13.40
C GLN A 118 -2.76 2.02 13.44
N VAL A 119 -2.08 2.95 12.78
CA VAL A 119 -0.61 2.94 12.74
C VAL A 119 -0.11 4.21 13.41
N SER A 120 0.51 4.06 14.58
CA SER A 120 1.12 5.18 15.30
C SER A 120 2.46 5.55 14.67
N ASN A 121 2.88 6.80 14.86
CA ASN A 121 4.21 7.25 14.41
C ASN A 121 5.35 6.59 15.21
N GLU A 122 5.11 6.20 16.47
CA GLU A 122 6.07 5.48 17.33
C GLU A 122 6.42 4.08 16.80
N GLU A 123 5.51 3.43 16.05
CA GLU A 123 5.74 2.08 15.51
C GLU A 123 6.50 2.07 14.18
N ILE A 124 6.47 3.18 13.42
CA ILE A 124 7.03 3.24 12.06
C ILE A 124 8.21 4.18 11.95
N GLU A 125 8.35 5.16 12.84
CA GLU A 125 9.35 6.23 12.76
C GLU A 125 9.40 6.83 11.34
N PRO A 126 8.32 7.52 10.89
CA PRO A 126 8.10 7.84 9.48
C PRO A 126 9.25 8.61 8.82
N GLY A 127 9.88 9.54 9.55
CA GLY A 127 11.04 10.29 9.06
C GLY A 127 12.24 9.39 8.75
N GLU A 128 12.63 8.53 9.68
CA GLU A 128 13.75 7.59 9.49
C GLU A 128 13.48 6.60 8.36
N TYR A 129 12.24 6.14 8.25
CA TYR A 129 11.85 5.23 7.19
C TYR A 129 11.87 5.90 5.81
N VAL A 130 11.41 7.16 5.70
CA VAL A 130 11.55 7.95 4.47
C VAL A 130 13.01 8.17 4.11
N ASP A 131 13.88 8.51 5.08
CA ASP A 131 15.31 8.70 4.84
C ASP A 131 15.98 7.44 4.31
N LYS A 132 15.66 6.27 4.90
CA LYS A 132 16.17 4.98 4.44
C LYS A 132 15.71 4.67 3.02
N LEU A 133 14.42 4.82 2.73
CA LEU A 133 13.88 4.60 1.38
C LEU A 133 14.51 5.55 0.37
N PHE A 134 14.70 6.82 0.74
CA PHE A 134 15.33 7.81 -0.11
C PHE A 134 16.80 7.50 -0.39
N TYR A 135 17.53 7.03 0.62
CA TYR A 135 18.89 6.51 0.44
C TYR A 135 18.91 5.34 -0.54
N ASP A 136 18.01 4.36 -0.36
CA ASP A 136 17.93 3.18 -1.22
C ASP A 136 17.57 3.56 -2.67
N ILE A 137 16.66 4.51 -2.89
CA ILE A 137 16.33 4.99 -4.24
C ILE A 137 17.58 5.56 -4.94
N LYS A 138 18.39 6.34 -4.22
CA LYS A 138 19.56 7.03 -4.77
C LYS A 138 20.74 6.10 -5.00
N PHE A 139 21.01 5.18 -4.07
CA PHE A 139 22.30 4.49 -4.00
C PHE A 139 22.21 2.98 -4.15
N SER A 140 21.03 2.37 -4.02
CA SER A 140 20.89 0.93 -4.18
C SER A 140 20.89 0.50 -5.65
N LYS A 141 21.17 -0.79 -5.88
CA LYS A 141 21.00 -1.49 -7.16
C LYS A 141 19.55 -1.93 -7.40
N ALA A 142 18.57 -1.35 -6.69
CA ALA A 142 17.17 -1.69 -6.87
C ALA A 142 16.72 -1.43 -8.31
N THR A 143 15.79 -2.25 -8.79
CA THR A 143 15.17 -2.04 -10.10
C THR A 143 14.33 -0.77 -10.09
N GLN A 144 14.08 -0.20 -11.25
CA GLN A 144 13.36 1.05 -11.41
C GLN A 144 11.88 0.90 -11.02
N THR A 145 11.33 -0.29 -11.21
CA THR A 145 10.04 -0.70 -10.62
C THR A 145 10.05 -0.60 -9.10
N ALA A 146 11.08 -1.15 -8.43
CA ALA A 146 11.16 -1.09 -6.98
C ALA A 146 11.33 0.35 -6.49
N LYS A 147 12.14 1.17 -7.18
CA LYS A 147 12.28 2.60 -6.87
C LYS A 147 10.97 3.37 -7.03
N GLY A 148 10.19 3.08 -8.07
CA GLY A 148 8.83 3.61 -8.25
C GLY A 148 7.92 3.27 -7.06
N GLN A 149 7.96 2.03 -6.58
CA GLN A 149 7.18 1.60 -5.41
C GLN A 149 7.67 2.23 -4.11
N MET A 150 8.98 2.41 -3.93
CA MET A 150 9.54 3.14 -2.77
C MET A 150 9.06 4.59 -2.75
N LEU A 151 8.98 5.25 -3.91
CA LEU A 151 8.43 6.61 -4.03
C LEU A 151 6.94 6.65 -3.69
N GLU A 152 6.18 5.64 -4.08
CA GLU A 152 4.78 5.52 -3.65
C GLU A 152 4.66 5.43 -2.12
N VAL A 153 5.49 4.59 -1.47
CA VAL A 153 5.53 4.50 0.01
C VAL A 153 5.84 5.86 0.63
N ILE A 154 6.87 6.57 0.14
CA ILE A 154 7.20 7.92 0.62
C ILE A 154 6.00 8.85 0.49
N GLY A 155 5.29 8.82 -0.65
CA GLY A 155 4.06 9.59 -0.85
C GLY A 155 3.02 9.33 0.24
N TYR A 156 2.73 8.05 0.54
CA TYR A 156 1.77 7.71 1.61
C TYR A 156 2.23 8.15 3.00
N LEU A 157 3.53 8.03 3.31
CA LEU A 157 4.08 8.48 4.60
C LEU A 157 3.96 10.00 4.75
N VAL A 158 4.24 10.76 3.68
CA VAL A 158 4.07 12.22 3.65
C VAL A 158 2.62 12.62 3.87
N GLN A 159 1.69 11.89 3.25
CA GLN A 159 0.27 12.16 3.38
C GLN A 159 -0.23 11.85 4.81
N LYS A 160 0.27 10.78 5.44
CA LYS A 160 -0.22 10.28 6.73
C LYS A 160 0.46 10.90 7.94
N PHE A 161 1.77 11.16 7.86
CA PHE A 161 2.61 11.66 8.96
C PHE A 161 3.33 12.96 8.57
N PRO A 162 2.59 14.03 8.20
CA PRO A 162 3.16 15.21 7.57
C PRO A 162 4.16 15.95 8.48
N GLU A 163 3.95 15.95 9.80
CA GLU A 163 4.84 16.64 10.74
C GLU A 163 6.16 15.87 10.94
N ASP A 164 6.11 14.53 10.99
CA ASP A 164 7.30 13.68 11.17
C ASP A 164 8.25 13.74 9.96
N VAL A 165 7.70 13.95 8.75
CA VAL A 165 8.51 14.01 7.51
C VAL A 165 8.83 15.42 7.02
N LYS A 166 8.30 16.46 7.70
CA LYS A 166 8.34 17.86 7.22
C LYS A 166 9.74 18.35 6.86
N GLY A 167 10.75 17.96 7.64
CA GLY A 167 12.14 18.35 7.40
C GLY A 167 12.73 17.80 6.09
N LEU A 168 12.16 16.70 5.56
CA LEU A 168 12.64 16.01 4.36
C LEU A 168 11.96 16.50 3.08
N VAL A 169 10.79 17.16 3.20
CA VAL A 169 9.96 17.57 2.06
C VAL A 169 10.71 18.44 1.04
N PRO A 170 11.46 19.51 1.41
CA PRO A 170 12.14 20.36 0.43
C PRO A 170 13.20 19.59 -0.38
N LEU A 171 13.91 18.67 0.29
CA LEU A 171 14.96 17.85 -0.30
C LEU A 171 14.37 16.84 -1.31
N LEU A 172 13.29 16.16 -0.90
CA LEU A 172 12.58 15.21 -1.75
C LEU A 172 12.00 15.89 -3.00
N LEU A 173 11.35 17.06 -2.83
CA LEU A 173 10.83 17.85 -3.95
C LEU A 173 11.92 18.19 -4.96
N SER A 174 13.01 18.80 -4.50
CA SER A 174 14.12 19.19 -5.40
C SER A 174 14.73 18.00 -6.14
N TRP A 175 14.81 16.83 -5.49
CA TRP A 175 15.35 15.64 -6.12
C TRP A 175 14.37 15.03 -7.15
N ILE A 176 13.08 14.90 -6.79
CA ILE A 176 12.04 14.35 -7.68
C ILE A 176 11.91 15.21 -8.95
N GLU A 177 11.91 16.53 -8.77
CA GLU A 177 11.89 17.51 -9.85
C GLU A 177 13.04 17.29 -10.85
N GLY A 178 14.26 17.15 -10.34
CA GLY A 178 15.45 16.88 -11.17
C GLY A 178 15.40 15.51 -11.84
N GLU A 179 14.86 14.50 -11.19
CA GLU A 179 14.76 13.15 -11.75
C GLU A 179 13.69 13.05 -12.84
N LEU A 180 12.53 13.70 -12.64
CA LEU A 180 11.50 13.82 -13.68
C LEU A 180 12.05 14.52 -14.93
N GLN A 181 12.84 15.59 -14.76
CA GLN A 181 13.48 16.26 -15.89
C GLN A 181 14.40 15.31 -16.68
N LYS A 182 15.16 14.45 -16.00
CA LYS A 182 16.01 13.45 -16.68
C LYS A 182 15.18 12.41 -17.41
N GLN A 183 14.10 11.92 -16.80
CA GLN A 183 13.22 10.93 -17.41
C GLN A 183 12.54 11.49 -18.66
N PHE A 184 12.02 12.72 -18.61
CA PHE A 184 11.38 13.35 -19.77
C PHE A 184 12.36 13.79 -20.87
N ALA A 185 13.63 14.01 -20.54
CA ALA A 185 14.68 14.24 -21.53
C ALA A 185 15.22 12.94 -22.16
N SER A 186 14.87 11.78 -21.62
CA SER A 186 15.32 10.47 -22.11
C SER A 186 14.49 10.00 -23.30
N ASN A 187 15.14 9.33 -24.25
CA ASN A 187 14.45 8.64 -25.37
C ASN A 187 13.78 7.32 -24.94
N SER A 188 14.06 6.85 -23.72
CA SER A 188 13.50 5.63 -23.16
C SER A 188 13.17 5.84 -21.68
N PRO A 189 12.12 6.62 -21.37
CA PRO A 189 11.70 6.87 -19.99
C PRO A 189 11.21 5.59 -19.31
N GLU A 190 11.52 5.45 -18.04
CA GLU A 190 11.14 4.28 -17.25
C GLU A 190 9.79 4.54 -16.57
N MET A 191 8.70 4.17 -17.25
CA MET A 191 7.33 4.55 -16.87
C MET A 191 6.94 4.22 -15.43
N LEU A 192 7.45 3.12 -14.85
CA LEU A 192 7.15 2.76 -13.46
C LEU A 192 7.84 3.67 -12.45
N LEU A 193 9.05 4.14 -12.76
CA LEU A 193 9.72 5.16 -11.96
C LEU A 193 9.01 6.51 -12.11
N VAL A 194 8.64 6.89 -13.33
CA VAL A 194 7.90 8.13 -13.62
C VAL A 194 6.58 8.17 -12.83
N ASN A 195 5.82 7.08 -12.81
CA ASN A 195 4.59 6.98 -12.03
C ASN A 195 4.84 7.20 -10.54
N GLY A 196 5.87 6.56 -9.96
CA GLY A 196 6.24 6.76 -8.56
C GLY A 196 6.66 8.21 -8.27
N LEU A 197 7.46 8.82 -9.15
CA LEU A 197 7.89 10.21 -9.04
C LEU A 197 6.70 11.17 -9.03
N LEU A 198 5.77 11.03 -9.97
CA LEU A 198 4.56 11.87 -10.05
C LEU A 198 3.63 11.65 -8.84
N PHE A 199 3.47 10.41 -8.41
CA PHE A 199 2.66 10.07 -7.25
C PHE A 199 3.17 10.73 -5.96
N ALA A 200 4.49 10.65 -5.72
CA ALA A 200 5.13 11.27 -4.57
C ALA A 200 5.11 12.80 -4.67
N LEU A 201 5.40 13.34 -5.87
CA LEU A 201 5.37 14.78 -6.13
C LEU A 201 4.02 15.40 -5.76
N ALA A 202 2.92 14.80 -6.21
CA ALA A 202 1.57 15.31 -5.93
C ALA A 202 1.34 15.52 -4.42
N ARG A 203 1.77 14.58 -3.58
CA ARG A 203 1.57 14.61 -2.12
C ARG A 203 2.53 15.55 -1.41
N LEU A 204 3.77 15.63 -1.88
CA LEU A 204 4.75 16.59 -1.37
C LEU A 204 4.32 18.04 -1.68
N LEU A 205 3.75 18.30 -2.86
CA LEU A 205 3.27 19.62 -3.23
C LEU A 205 2.07 20.11 -2.40
N GLU A 206 1.25 19.20 -1.88
CA GLU A 206 0.22 19.59 -0.88
C GLU A 206 0.84 20.15 0.40
N ARG A 207 2.09 19.79 0.71
CA ARG A 207 2.82 20.29 1.89
C ARG A 207 3.56 21.59 1.62
N GLU A 208 3.92 21.85 0.36
CA GLU A 208 4.52 23.11 -0.09
C GLU A 208 3.70 23.78 -1.21
N PRO A 209 2.48 24.28 -0.93
CA PRO A 209 1.61 24.88 -1.95
C PRO A 209 2.20 26.15 -2.60
N GLU A 210 3.18 26.76 -1.95
CA GLU A 210 3.88 27.95 -2.44
C GLU A 210 5.07 27.64 -3.36
N ARG A 211 5.49 26.36 -3.46
CA ARG A 211 6.71 25.92 -4.15
C ARG A 211 6.87 26.53 -5.55
N TYR A 212 5.77 26.58 -6.30
CA TYR A 212 5.77 27.10 -7.68
C TYR A 212 5.06 28.44 -7.85
N LYS A 213 4.66 29.11 -6.77
CA LYS A 213 4.05 30.45 -6.89
C LYS A 213 5.06 31.51 -7.30
N HIS A 214 6.33 31.30 -6.97
CA HIS A 214 7.42 32.23 -7.28
C HIS A 214 8.35 31.73 -8.40
N ASP A 215 8.16 30.49 -8.88
CA ASP A 215 8.93 29.92 -9.99
C ASP A 215 8.00 29.57 -11.16
N GLU A 216 7.69 30.59 -11.96
CA GLU A 216 6.82 30.46 -13.13
C GLU A 216 7.41 29.51 -14.20
N GLY A 217 8.75 29.40 -14.27
CA GLY A 217 9.44 28.51 -15.19
C GLY A 217 9.25 27.05 -14.79
N MET A 218 9.39 26.73 -13.51
CA MET A 218 9.15 25.40 -12.99
C MET A 218 7.67 25.03 -13.03
N ARG A 219 6.78 25.98 -12.71
CA ARG A 219 5.34 25.82 -12.86
C ARG A 219 4.97 25.42 -14.29
N LYS A 220 5.46 26.15 -15.30
CA LYS A 220 5.21 25.84 -16.71
C LYS A 220 5.70 24.45 -17.11
N LYS A 221 6.86 24.01 -16.60
CA LYS A 221 7.42 22.68 -16.86
C LYS A 221 6.64 21.53 -16.22
N VAL A 222 6.06 21.74 -15.04
CA VAL A 222 5.25 20.71 -14.38
C VAL A 222 3.89 20.53 -15.06
N TYR A 223 3.33 21.60 -15.64
CA TYR A 223 2.04 21.57 -16.34
C TYR A 223 2.13 21.28 -17.86
N SER A 224 3.33 21.14 -18.41
CA SER A 224 3.59 20.76 -19.81
C SER A 224 3.84 19.26 -19.94
#